data_AF-A0A0B2C1Z4-F1
#
_entry.id   AF-A0A0B2C1Z4-F1
#
_cell.length_a   1.000
_cell.length_b   1.000
_cell.length_c   1.000
_cell.angle_alpha   90.00
_cell.angle_beta   90.00
_cell.angle_gamma   90.00
#
_symmetry.space_group_name_H-M   'P 1'
#
loop_
_entity.id
_entity.type
_entity.pdbx_description
1 polymer ?
#
loop_
_entity_poly.entity_id
_entity_poly.type
_entity_poly.pdbx_seq_one_letter_code
_entity_poly.pdbx_strand_id
1 'polypeptide(L)'
;MQDPDSFINRTDWFTATAALTIWFAHFMLVWCASVIWPGQALGRIVGVLLTVIAFAGLGVLWRRVRPVRVQSVAGLGLALASMAIAFSCVPALIG
;
A
#
# COMPACT_ATOMS: atom_id res chain seq x y z
N MET A 1 12.11 -26.82 11.99
CA MET A 1 10.94 -27.37 12.70
C MET A 1 9.90 -26.26 12.74
N GLN A 2 8.70 -26.52 12.21
CA GLN A 2 7.61 -25.56 12.14
C GLN A 2 6.75 -25.80 13.38
N ASP A 3 6.63 -24.82 14.27
CA ASP A 3 5.84 -24.97 15.50
C ASP A 3 4.39 -25.35 15.15
N PRO A 4 3.85 -26.44 15.72
CA PRO A 4 2.47 -26.86 15.48
C PRO A 4 1.43 -25.84 15.97
N ASP A 5 1.85 -24.86 16.79
CA ASP A 5 1.00 -23.82 17.38
C ASP A 5 1.04 -22.47 16.64
N SER A 6 1.68 -22.39 15.46
CA SER A 6 1.64 -21.19 14.63
C SER A 6 0.22 -21.00 14.06
N PHE A 7 -0.66 -20.34 14.82
CA PHE A 7 -1.98 -19.93 14.35
C PHE A 7 -1.83 -18.90 13.24
N ILE A 8 -2.24 -19.27 12.02
CA ILE A 8 -2.25 -18.37 10.86
C ILE A 8 -3.70 -17.93 10.64
N ASN A 9 -4.00 -16.69 10.99
CA ASN A 9 -5.32 -16.11 10.76
C ASN A 9 -5.56 -15.92 9.25
N ARG A 10 -6.34 -16.82 8.63
CA ARG A 10 -6.65 -16.77 7.20
C ARG A 10 -7.64 -15.66 6.83
N THR A 11 -8.44 -15.20 7.80
CA THR A 11 -9.55 -14.26 7.66
C THR A 11 -9.29 -12.96 8.44
N ASP A 12 -8.04 -12.50 8.43
CA ASP A 12 -7.71 -11.18 8.98
C ASP A 12 -8.17 -10.07 8.02
N TRP A 13 -9.48 -9.77 8.11
CA TRP A 13 -10.12 -8.69 7.37
C TRP A 13 -9.62 -7.33 7.81
N PHE A 14 -9.26 -7.17 9.09
CA PHE A 14 -8.78 -5.88 9.60
C PHE A 14 -7.51 -5.44 8.89
N THR A 15 -6.54 -6.35 8.75
CA THR A 15 -5.29 -6.06 8.03
C THR A 15 -5.52 -5.81 6.55
N ALA A 16 -6.42 -6.56 5.91
CA ALA A 16 -6.78 -6.32 4.52
C ALA A 16 -7.42 -4.95 4.32
N THR A 17 -8.38 -4.58 5.18
CA THR A 17 -9.01 -3.26 5.18
C THR A 17 -7.98 -2.16 5.43
N ALA A 18 -7.10 -2.32 6.42
CA ALA A 18 -6.05 -1.34 6.71
C ALA A 18 -5.10 -1.13 5.51
N ALA A 19 -4.70 -2.20 4.83
CA ALA A 19 -3.88 -2.12 3.62
C ALA A 19 -4.60 -1.34 2.50
N LEU A 20 -5.88 -1.64 2.28
CA LEU A 20 -6.70 -0.93 1.29
C LEU A 20 -6.93 0.53 1.68
N THR A 21 -7.08 0.85 2.97
CA THR A 21 -7.19 2.23 3.45
C THR A 21 -5.90 3.01 3.19
N ILE A 22 -4.72 2.40 3.39
CA ILE A 22 -3.43 3.03 3.06
C ILE A 22 -3.37 3.36 1.57
N TRP A 23 -3.74 2.40 0.70
CA TRP A 23 -3.81 2.64 -0.74
C TRP A 23 -4.80 3.77 -1.08
N PHE A 24 -6.02 3.74 -0.54
CA PHE A 24 -7.03 4.75 -0.82
C PHE A 24 -6.57 6.16 -0.41
N ALA A 25 -5.99 6.29 0.78
CA ALA A 25 -5.44 7.56 1.26
C ALA A 25 -4.31 8.06 0.34
N HIS A 26 -3.41 7.17 -0.06
CA HIS A 26 -2.35 7.50 -1.03
C HIS A 26 -2.93 7.99 -2.36
N PHE A 27 -3.88 7.26 -2.94
CA PHE A 27 -4.52 7.61 -4.20
C PHE A 27 -5.18 8.99 -4.13
N MET A 28 -5.94 9.28 -3.07
CA MET A 28 -6.58 10.59 -2.87
C MET A 28 -5.54 11.72 -2.76
N LEU A 29 -4.44 11.51 -2.05
CA LEU A 29 -3.39 12.53 -1.89
C LEU A 29 -2.65 12.80 -3.21
N VAL A 30 -2.31 11.75 -3.96
CA VAL A 30 -1.70 11.89 -5.29
C VAL A 30 -2.64 12.58 -6.26
N TRP A 31 -3.93 12.22 -6.23
CA TRP A 31 -4.95 12.90 -7.02
C TRP A 31 -5.03 14.40 -6.68
N CYS A 32 -5.09 14.76 -5.40
CA CYS A 32 -5.06 16.17 -4.98
C CYS A 32 -3.79 16.89 -5.48
N ALA A 33 -2.61 16.26 -5.37
CA ALA A 33 -1.37 16.84 -5.87
C ALA A 33 -1.43 17.11 -7.39
N SER A 34 -2.05 16.21 -8.16
CA SER A 34 -2.24 16.38 -9.61
C SER A 34 -3.17 17.53 -9.97
N VAL A 35 -4.19 17.79 -9.13
CA VAL A 35 -5.15 18.89 -9.31
C VAL A 35 -4.51 20.23 -8.93
N ILE A 36 -3.72 20.28 -7.87
CA ILE A 36 -3.10 21.52 -7.38
C ILE A 36 -1.93 21.95 -8.27
N TRP A 37 -1.11 21.00 -8.73
CA TRP A 37 0.09 21.27 -9.54
C TRP A 37 0.06 20.56 -10.90
N PRO A 38 -0.88 20.93 -11.79
CA PRO A 38 -1.05 20.26 -13.07
C PRO A 38 0.19 20.44 -13.95
N GLY A 39 0.80 19.33 -14.38
CA GLY A 39 1.97 19.31 -15.26
C GLY A 39 3.26 19.86 -14.66
N GLN A 40 3.27 20.25 -13.38
CA GLN A 40 4.47 20.81 -12.74
C GLN A 40 5.33 19.72 -12.12
N ALA A 41 6.65 19.93 -12.12
CA ALA A 41 7.60 19.02 -11.47
C ALA A 41 7.33 18.84 -9.97
N LEU A 42 6.81 19.87 -9.30
CA LEU A 42 6.48 19.81 -7.87
C LEU A 42 5.41 18.75 -7.57
N GLY A 43 4.35 18.68 -8.38
CA GLY A 43 3.31 17.66 -8.24
C GLY A 43 3.86 16.24 -8.38
N ARG A 44 4.82 16.03 -9.29
CA ARG A 44 5.51 14.74 -9.49
C ARG A 44 6.34 14.36 -8.27
N ILE A 45 7.14 15.30 -7.74
CA ILE A 45 7.97 15.08 -6.53
C ILE A 45 7.08 14.70 -5.34
N VAL A 46 6.00 15.45 -5.11
CA VAL A 46 5.04 15.17 -4.03
C VAL A 46 4.42 13.77 -4.22
N GLY A 47 4.02 13.42 -5.45
CA GLY A 47 3.48 12.09 -5.76
C GLY A 47 4.45 10.94 -5.45
N VAL A 48 5.74 11.11 -5.78
CA VAL A 48 6.78 10.11 -5.45
C VAL A 48 6.96 9.99 -3.93
N LEU A 49 7.06 11.10 -3.21
CA LEU A 49 7.20 11.08 -1.75
C LEU A 49 6.01 10.39 -1.07
N LEU A 50 4.79 10.70 -1.49
CA LEU A 50 3.58 10.04 -0.98
C LEU A 50 3.60 8.54 -1.25
N THR A 51 4.11 8.12 -2.41
CA THR A 51 4.24 6.70 -2.76
C THR A 51 5.23 5.98 -1.84
N VAL A 52 6.38 6.60 -1.54
CA VAL A 52 7.36 6.05 -0.59
C VAL A 52 6.75 5.90 0.81
N ILE A 53 6.01 6.92 1.27
CA ILE A 53 5.30 6.89 2.57
C ILE A 53 4.26 5.76 2.61
N ALA A 54 3.51 5.57 1.52
CA ALA A 54 2.49 4.51 1.44
C ALA A 54 3.13 3.11 1.51
N PHE A 55 4.24 2.88 0.79
CA PHE A 55 4.99 1.62 0.91
C PHE A 55 5.59 1.41 2.31
N ALA A 56 6.08 2.47 2.94
CA ALA A 56 6.55 2.38 4.33
C ALA A 56 5.40 1.96 5.28
N GLY A 57 4.20 2.54 5.09
CA GLY A 57 2.99 2.16 5.81
C GLY A 57 2.63 0.68 5.64
N LEU A 58 2.62 0.18 4.40
CA LEU A 58 2.40 -1.24 4.12
C LEU A 58 3.50 -2.13 4.73
N GLY A 59 4.76 -1.69 4.70
CA GLY A 59 5.88 -2.41 5.31
C GLY A 59 5.77 -2.54 6.83
N VAL A 60 5.32 -1.47 7.51
CA VAL A 60 5.03 -1.49 8.95
C VAL A 60 3.86 -2.43 9.24
N LEU A 61 2.78 -2.33 8.46
CA LEU A 61 1.62 -3.21 8.60
C LEU A 61 2.03 -4.67 8.44
N TRP A 62 2.78 -4.99 7.38
CA TRP A 62 3.27 -6.33 7.12
C TRP A 62 4.15 -6.90 8.25
N ARG A 63 5.02 -6.08 8.86
CA ARG A 63 5.83 -6.50 10.01
C ARG A 63 4.97 -6.83 11.24
N ARG A 64 3.88 -6.09 11.47
CA ARG A 64 3.01 -6.30 12.63
C ARG A 64 2.18 -7.58 12.55
N VAL A 65 1.87 -8.04 11.34
CA VAL A 65 0.94 -9.15 11.11
C VAL A 65 1.61 -10.47 10.71
N ARG A 66 2.95 -10.52 10.76
CA ARG A 66 3.69 -11.77 10.50
C ARG A 66 3.36 -12.83 11.56
N PRO A 67 3.11 -14.10 11.17
CA PRO A 67 3.27 -14.66 9.82
C PRO A 67 2.03 -14.49 8.91
N VAL A 68 2.22 -13.84 7.75
CA VAL A 68 1.17 -13.68 6.70
C VAL A 68 1.43 -14.66 5.56
N ARG A 69 0.42 -15.45 5.17
CA ARG A 69 0.45 -16.25 3.93
C ARG A 69 -0.16 -15.47 2.78
N VAL A 70 0.38 -15.62 1.57
CA VAL A 70 -0.15 -14.98 0.35
C VAL A 70 -1.59 -15.42 0.04
N GLN A 71 -1.96 -16.63 0.45
CA GLN A 71 -3.31 -17.18 0.32
C GLN A 71 -4.31 -16.70 1.40
N SER A 72 -3.89 -15.84 2.33
CA SER A 72 -4.78 -15.25 3.35
C SER A 72 -5.40 -13.95 2.85
N VAL A 73 -6.56 -13.56 3.40
CA VAL A 73 -7.24 -12.30 3.08
C VAL A 73 -6.31 -11.10 3.31
N ALA A 74 -5.56 -11.09 4.41
CA ALA A 74 -4.56 -10.07 4.70
C ALA A 74 -3.44 -10.03 3.64
N GLY A 75 -2.94 -11.19 3.21
CA GLY A 75 -1.91 -11.30 2.17
C GLY A 75 -2.39 -10.74 0.83
N LEU A 76 -3.63 -11.08 0.43
CA LEU A 76 -4.25 -10.55 -0.79
C LEU A 76 -4.49 -9.04 -0.70
N GLY A 77 -4.96 -8.54 0.44
CA GLY A 77 -5.16 -7.10 0.66
C GLY A 77 -3.85 -6.32 0.56
N LEU A 78 -2.78 -6.82 1.18
CA LEU A 78 -1.44 -6.25 1.06
C LEU A 78 -0.92 -6.28 -0.40
N ALA A 79 -1.14 -7.39 -1.12
CA ALA A 79 -0.69 -7.53 -2.51
C ALA A 79 -1.43 -6.56 -3.45
N LEU A 80 -2.76 -6.47 -3.33
CA LEU A 80 -3.60 -5.57 -4.12
C LEU A 80 -3.26 -4.10 -3.84
N ALA A 81 -3.15 -3.72 -2.56
CA ALA A 81 -2.76 -2.37 -2.18
C ALA A 81 -1.38 -1.99 -2.73
N SER A 82 -0.40 -2.90 -2.63
CA SER A 82 0.95 -2.69 -3.16
C SER A 82 0.95 -2.49 -4.68
N MET A 83 0.21 -3.34 -5.40
CA MET A 83 0.11 -3.27 -6.87
C MET A 83 -0.58 -1.99 -7.32
N ALA A 84 -1.64 -1.57 -6.62
CA ALA A 84 -2.37 -0.35 -6.94
C ALA A 84 -1.56 0.92 -6.64
N ILE A 85 -0.79 0.95 -5.54
CA ILE A 85 0.15 2.04 -5.24
C ILE A 85 1.24 2.12 -6.32
N ALA A 86 1.81 0.98 -6.73
CA ALA A 86 2.83 0.93 -7.78
C ALA A 86 2.29 1.48 -9.11
N PHE A 87 1.09 1.06 -9.51
CA PHE A 87 0.44 1.55 -10.72
C PHE A 87 0.15 3.06 -10.65
N SER A 88 -0.28 3.55 -9.48
CA SER A 88 -0.57 4.97 -9.27
C SER A 88 0.69 5.87 -9.34
N CYS A 89 1.88 5.29 -9.20
CA CYS A 89 3.16 6.02 -9.33
C CYS A 89 3.59 6.21 -10.79
N VAL A 90 3.04 5.44 -11.73
CA VAL A 90 3.44 5.48 -13.15
C VAL A 90 3.36 6.89 -13.76
N PRO A 91 2.26 7.66 -13.59
CA PRO A 91 2.20 9.03 -14.12
C PRO A 91 3.25 9.97 -13.52
N ALA A 92 3.61 9.79 -12.25
CA ALA A 92 4.62 10.60 -11.58
C ALA A 92 6.03 10.33 -12.12
N LEU A 93 6.29 9.13 -12.66
CA LEU A 93 7.59 8.71 -13.19
C LEU A 93 7.78 9.05 -14.67
N ILE A 94 6.74 8.88 -15.49
CA ILE A 94 6.84 9.03 -16.96
C ILE A 94 6.56 10.47 -17.39
N GLY A 95 5.72 11.17 -16.64
CA GLY A 95 5.43 12.58 -16.84
C GLY A 95 4.18 12.86 -17.65
#